data_AF-A0A6A2YNZ1-F1
#
_entry.id   AF-A0A6A2YNZ1-F1
#
_cell.length_a   1.000
_cell.length_b   1.000
_cell.length_c   1.000
_cell.angle_alpha   90.00
_cell.angle_beta   90.00
_cell.angle_gamma   90.00
#
_symmetry.space_group_name_H-M   'P 1'
#
loop_
_entity.id
_entity.type
_entity.pdbx_description
1 polymer ?
#
loop_
_entity_poly.entity_id
_entity_poly.type
_entity_poly.pdbx_seq_one_letter_code
_entity_poly.pdbx_strand_id
1 'polypeptide(L)' 'MELNIAVDFEDYFPSMMERLGAEGFIGELCNGFRLLMDGQRGLITFESLKKNSVILG' A
#
# COMPACT_ATOMS: atom_id res chain seq x y z
N MET A 1 -31.69 -7.35 -11.47
CA MET A 1 -30.67 -7.79 -10.51
C MET A 1 -29.50 -6.85 -10.65
N GLU A 2 -29.37 -5.88 -9.75
CA GLU A 2 -28.16 -5.07 -9.68
C GLU A 2 -27.00 -6.01 -9.29
N LEU A 3 -25.99 -6.12 -10.13
CA LEU A 3 -24.74 -6.77 -9.73
C LEU A 3 -24.10 -5.86 -8.69
N ASN A 4 -24.17 -6.27 -7.43
CA ASN A 4 -23.42 -5.67 -6.35
C ASN A 4 -21.95 -6.10 -6.54
N ILE A 5 -21.24 -5.41 -7.45
CA ILE A 5 -19.79 -5.58 -7.66
C ILE A 5 -19.09 -4.94 -6.47
N ALA A 6 -19.08 -5.65 -5.35
CA ALA A 6 -18.17 -5.36 -4.25
C ALA A 6 -16.76 -5.64 -4.75
N VAL A 7 -15.93 -4.59 -4.83
CA VAL A 7 -14.50 -4.75 -4.97
C VAL A 7 -14.00 -5.25 -3.62
N ASP A 8 -13.79 -6.55 -3.53
CA ASP A 8 -13.29 -7.17 -2.31
C ASP A 8 -11.80 -6.85 -2.15
N PHE A 9 -11.37 -6.64 -0.91
CA PHE A 9 -9.95 -6.43 -0.63
C PHE A 9 -9.25 -7.79 -0.55
N GLU A 10 -8.28 -8.01 -1.42
CA GLU A 10 -7.42 -9.18 -1.35
C GLU A 10 -6.18 -8.89 -0.50
N ASP A 11 -6.01 -9.66 0.58
CA ASP A 11 -4.85 -9.54 1.45
C ASP A 11 -3.65 -10.35 0.89
N TYR A 12 -2.68 -9.62 0.34
CA TYR A 12 -1.44 -10.19 -0.19
C TYR A 12 -0.34 -10.36 0.87
N PHE A 13 -0.58 -10.02 2.14
CA PHE A 13 0.45 -10.11 3.18
C PHE A 13 1.04 -11.53 3.31
N PRO A 14 0.24 -12.62 3.35
CA PRO A 14 0.79 -13.96 3.51
C PRO A 14 1.72 -14.36 2.35
N SER A 15 1.32 -14.09 1.10
CA SER A 15 2.10 -14.47 -0.08
C SER A 15 3.36 -13.62 -0.24
N MET A 16 3.31 -12.34 0.15
CA MET A 16 4.49 -11.47 0.18
C MET A 16 5.49 -11.92 1.24
N MET A 17 5.02 -12.28 2.44
CA MET A 17 5.87 -12.81 3.52
C MET A 17 6.56 -14.13 3.12
N GLU A 18 5.83 -15.05 2.48
CA GLU A 18 6.39 -16.30 1.97
C GLU A 18 7.50 -16.04 0.93
N ARG A 19 7.27 -15.08 0.02
CA ARG A 19 8.22 -14.78 -1.07
C ARG A 19 9.43 -13.95 -0.65
N LEU A 20 9.25 -12.97 0.23
CA LEU A 20 10.28 -11.96 0.55
C LEU A 20 11.00 -12.26 1.87
N GLY A 21 10.42 -13.09 2.74
CA GLY A 21 10.86 -13.21 4.13
C GLY A 21 10.61 -11.93 4.94
N ALA A 22 10.85 -11.99 6.25
CA ALA A 22 10.50 -10.91 7.18
C ALA A 22 11.25 -9.59 6.88
N GLU A 23 12.57 -9.63 6.67
CA GLU A 23 13.36 -8.42 6.40
C GLU A 23 12.99 -7.77 5.07
N GLY A 24 12.85 -8.58 4.01
CA GLY A 24 12.44 -8.10 2.68
C GLY A 24 11.05 -7.48 2.72
N PHE A 25 10.11 -8.13 3.40
CA PHE A 25 8.75 -7.61 3.57
C PHE A 25 8.72 -6.27 4.31
N ILE A 26 9.44 -6.13 5.43
CA ILE A 26 9.53 -4.86 6.15
C ILE A 26 10.16 -3.77 5.27
N GLY A 27 11.16 -4.12 4.45
CA GLY A 27 11.75 -3.23 3.45
C GLY A 27 10.71 -2.67 2.49
N GLU A 28 9.89 -3.54 1.89
CA GLU A 28 8.82 -3.14 0.96
C GLU A 28 7.75 -2.26 1.63
N LEU A 29 7.30 -2.62 2.84
CA LEU A 29 6.36 -1.79 3.60
C LEU A 29 6.93 -0.39 3.88
N CYS A 30 8.20 -0.31 4.28
CA CYS A 30 8.87 0.96 4.53
C CYS A 30 9.02 1.79 3.25
N ASN A 31 9.30 1.15 2.12
CA ASN A 31 9.40 1.82 0.82
C ASN A 31 8.04 2.36 0.37
N GLY A 32 6.99 1.54 0.45
CA GLY A 32 5.61 1.96 0.16
C GLY A 32 5.15 3.12 1.05
N PHE A 33 5.45 3.05 2.36
CA PHE A 33 5.14 4.15 3.28
C PHE A 33 5.84 5.45 2.88
N ARG A 34 7.15 5.40 2.61
CA ARG A 34 7.94 6.58 2.17
C ARG A 34 7.43 7.15 0.84
N LEU A 35 6.96 6.30 -0.06
CA LEU A 35 6.39 6.71 -1.34
C LEU A 35 5.08 7.48 -1.15
N LEU A 36 4.24 7.06 -0.21
CA LEU A 36 2.89 7.60 0.00
C LEU A 36 2.82 8.74 1.03
N MET A 37 3.81 8.87 1.90
CA MET A 37 3.80 9.87 2.96
C MET A 37 3.98 11.29 2.44
N ASP A 38 3.42 12.24 3.18
CA ASP A 38 3.87 13.62 3.15
C ASP A 38 5.28 13.66 3.78
N GLY A 39 6.28 14.00 2.96
CA GLY A 39 7.69 14.05 3.37
C GLY A 39 7.99 15.06 4.50
N GLN A 40 7.20 16.14 4.61
CA GLN A 40 7.38 17.14 5.66
C GLN A 40 6.76 16.70 6.97
N ARG A 41 5.59 16.05 6.90
CA ARG A 41 4.85 15.61 8.10
C ARG A 41 5.28 14.23 8.60
N GLY A 42 5.94 13.44 7.77
CA GLY A 42 6.33 12.06 8.08
C GLY A 42 5.12 11.11 8.21
N LEU A 43 3.96 11.48 7.63
CA LEU A 43 2.70 10.75 7.75
C LEU A 43 2.05 10.58 6.38
N ILE A 44 1.35 9.47 6.18
CA ILE A 44 0.41 9.36 5.06
C ILE A 44 -0.80 10.23 5.40
N THR A 45 -0.98 11.29 4.63
CA THR A 45 -2.13 12.18 4.73
C THR A 45 -3.11 11.86 3.61
N PHE A 46 -4.37 12.29 3.74
CA PHE A 46 -5.34 12.12 2.65
C PHE A 46 -4.83 12.75 1.33
N GLU A 47 -4.25 13.94 1.39
CA GLU A 47 -3.72 14.63 0.22
C GLU A 47 -2.48 13.94 -0.37
N SER A 48 -1.53 13.52 0.46
CA SER A 48 -0.34 12.80 -0.02
C SER A 48 -0.73 11.45 -0.62
N LEU A 49 -1.66 10.72 0.01
CA LEU A 49 -2.18 9.46 -0.51
C LEU A 49 -2.87 9.66 -1.85
N LYS A 50 -3.78 10.64 -1.97
CA LYS A 50 -4.50 10.93 -3.22
C LYS A 50 -3.55 11.33 -4.35
N LYS A 51 -2.51 12.11 -4.04
CA LYS A 51 -1.51 12.55 -5.01
C LYS A 51 -0.55 11.44 -5.41
N ASN A 52 -0.09 10.65 -4.44
CA ASN A 52 0.99 9.68 -4.63
C ASN A 52 0.46 8.25 -4.88
N SER A 53 -0.83 7.96 -4.78
CA SER A 53 -1.35 6.64 -5.16
C SER A 53 -1.27 6.39 -6.67
N VAL A 54 -1.25 7.45 -7.48
CA VAL A 54 -1.19 7.37 -8.96
C VAL A 54 0.09 6.72 -9.49
N ILE A 55 1.15 6.64 -8.68
CA ILE A 55 2.43 5.99 -9.03
C ILE A 55 2.45 4.50 -8.68
N LEU A 56 1.42 3.99 -7.99
CA LEU A 56 1.33 2.58 -7.60
C LEU A 56 0.71 1.67 -8.67
N GLY A 57 0.29 2.23 -9.82
CA GLY A 57 -0.35 1.47 -10.91
C GLY A 57 -1.85 1.37 -10.72
#